data_AF-A0A2E2U371-F1
#
_entry.id   AF-A0A2E2U371-F1
#
_cell.length_a   1.000
_cell.length_b   1.000
_cell.length_c   1.000
_cell.angle_alpha   90.00
_cell.angle_beta   90.00
_cell.angle_gamma   90.00
#
_symmetry.space_group_name_H-M   'P 1'
#
loop_
_entity.id
_entity.type
_entity.pdbx_description
1 polymer ?
#
loop_
_entity_poly.entity_id
_entity_poly.type
_entity_poly.pdbx_seq_one_letter_code
_entity_poly.pdbx_strand_id
1 'polypeptide(L)' 'MNRSGPDHSPIFTVKVILDEKFSSFAKGKSKQDAEIKAANKLLKKICE' A
#
# COMPACT_ATOMS: atom_id res chain seq x y z
N MET A 1 7.03 5.93 -3.04
CA MET A 1 6.36 5.91 -1.72
C MET A 1 6.16 7.35 -1.29
N ASN A 2 4.95 7.71 -0.85
CA ASN A 2 4.64 9.09 -0.43
C ASN A 2 4.34 9.12 1.07
N ARG A 3 4.87 10.09 1.82
CA ARG A 3 4.65 10.26 3.27
C ARG A 3 3.95 11.61 3.49
N SER A 4 2.85 11.60 4.24
CA SER A 4 2.12 12.81 4.65
C SER A 4 1.66 12.69 6.11
N GLY A 5 1.04 13.75 6.65
CA GLY A 5 0.52 13.76 8.02
C GLY A 5 1.52 14.31 9.04
N PRO A 6 1.05 14.60 10.26
CA PRO A 6 1.87 15.17 11.33
C PRO A 6 2.94 14.18 11.81
N ASP A 7 4.01 14.69 12.41
CA ASP A 7 5.17 13.88 12.79
C ASP A 7 4.84 12.71 13.72
N HIS A 8 3.85 12.90 14.60
CA HIS A 8 3.36 11.88 15.53
C HIS A 8 2.33 10.92 14.93
N SER A 9 1.87 11.14 13.70
CA SER A 9 0.92 10.28 12.99
C SER A 9 1.19 10.29 11.48
N PRO A 10 2.33 9.73 11.05
CA PRO A 10 2.67 9.70 9.65
C PRO A 10 1.77 8.73 8.88
N ILE A 11 1.40 9.13 7.68
CA ILE A 11 0.63 8.36 6.72
C ILE A 11 1.56 8.02 5.56
N PHE A 12 1.80 6.73 5.37
CA PHE A 12 2.61 6.20 4.29
C PHE A 12 1.70 5.66 3.19
N THR A 13 1.92 6.07 1.95
CA THR A 13 1.22 5.56 0.77
C THR A 13 2.19 4.74 -0.07
N VAL A 14 1.82 3.47 -0.31
CA VAL A 14 2.59 2.49 -1.07
C VAL A 14 1.75 1.98 -2.22
N LYS A 15 2.39 1.83 -3.39
CA LYS A 15 1.84 1.15 -4.58
C LYS A 15 2.59 -0.17 -4.74
N VAL A 16 1.85 -1.27 -4.85
CA VAL A 16 2.35 -2.58 -5.25
C VAL A 16 1.96 -2.82 -6.71
N ILE A 17 2.87 -3.41 -7.45
CA ILE A 17 2.72 -3.75 -8.87
C ILE A 17 3.13 -5.21 -8.99
N LEU A 18 2.27 -6.04 -9.57
CA LEU A 18 2.56 -7.43 -9.92
C LEU A 18 2.35 -7.54 -11.43
N ASP A 19 3.46 -7.74 -12.13
CA ASP A 19 3.58 -7.56 -13.58
C ASP A 19 3.09 -6.19 -14.05
N GLU A 20 3.01 -5.96 -15.37
CA GLU A 20 2.44 -4.71 -15.90
C GLU A 20 0.91 -4.64 -15.80
N LYS A 21 0.25 -5.74 -15.39
CA LYS A 21 -1.20 -5.90 -15.45
C LYS A 21 -1.91 -5.58 -14.13
N PHE A 22 -1.30 -5.90 -12.99
CA PHE A 22 -1.97 -5.76 -11.70
C PHE A 22 -1.27 -4.72 -10.82
N SER A 23 -2.05 -3.78 -10.29
CA SER A 23 -1.53 -2.87 -9.29
C SER A 23 -2.58 -2.48 -8.26
N SER A 24 -2.07 -2.14 -7.09
CA SER A 24 -2.87 -1.70 -5.96
C SER A 24 -2.08 -0.69 -5.16
N PHE A 25 -2.79 0.19 -4.46
CA PHE A 25 -2.18 1.12 -3.52
C PHE A 25 -2.93 1.07 -2.18
N ALA A 26 -2.19 1.31 -1.11
CA ALA A 26 -2.72 1.41 0.23
C ALA A 26 -1.97 2.44 1.07
N LYS A 27 -2.66 2.88 2.13
CA LYS A 27 -2.12 3.77 3.15
C LYS A 27 -1.89 3.00 4.45
N GLY A 28 -0.84 3.35 5.19
CA GLY A 28 -0.53 2.75 6.47
C GLY A 28 0.17 3.72 7.41
N LYS A 29 0.14 3.39 8.71
CA LYS A 29 0.81 4.18 9.78
C LYS A 29 2.32 3.98 9.82
N SER A 30 2.80 2.94 9.14
CA SER A 30 4.21 2.66 8.90
C SER A 30 4.38 2.21 7.44
N LYS A 31 5.64 2.19 6.97
CA LYS A 31 5.97 1.66 5.64
C LYS A 31 5.48 0.21 5.47
N GLN A 32 5.81 -0.64 6.44
CA GLN A 32 5.44 -2.06 6.45
C GLN A 32 3.91 -2.26 6.47
N ASP A 33 3.18 -1.46 7.26
CA ASP A 33 1.71 -1.52 7.31
C ASP A 33 1.09 -1.17 5.95
N ALA A 34 1.62 -0.15 5.28
CA ALA A 34 1.18 0.24 3.94
C ALA A 34 1.49 -0.84 2.89
N GLU A 35 2.66 -1.48 2.97
CA GLU A 35 3.06 -2.59 2.08
C GLU A 35 2.15 -3.81 2.24
N ILE A 36 1.94 -4.28 3.47
CA ILE A 36 1.06 -5.43 3.78
C ILE A 36 -0.37 -5.15 3.30
N LYS A 37 -0.90 -3.95 3.53
CA LYS A 37 -2.24 -3.56 3.06
C LYS A 37 -2.32 -3.51 1.53
N ALA A 38 -1.29 -2.98 0.87
CA ALA A 38 -1.26 -2.90 -0.59
C ALA A 38 -1.23 -4.30 -1.21
N ALA A 39 -0.36 -5.18 -0.69
CA ALA A 39 -0.25 -6.59 -1.10
C ALA A 39 -1.56 -7.36 -0.88
N ASN A 40 -2.16 -7.29 0.32
CA ASN A 40 -3.45 -7.94 0.59
C ASN A 40 -4.56 -7.47 -0.34
N LYS A 41 -4.61 -6.15 -0.61
CA LYS A 41 -5.57 -5.58 -1.54
C LYS A 41 -5.35 -6.03 -2.98
N LEU A 42 -4.09 -6.25 -3.37
CA LEU A 42 -3.75 -6.79 -4.68
C LEU A 42 -4.14 -8.27 -4.81
N LEU A 43 -3.80 -9.08 -3.80
CA LEU A 43 -4.14 -10.51 -3.79
C LEU A 43 -5.65 -10.73 -3.88
N LYS A 44 -6.44 -9.96 -3.12
CA LYS A 44 -7.91 -9.99 -3.21
C LYS A 44 -8.42 -9.72 -4.63
N LYS A 45 -7.84 -8.74 -5.33
CA LYS A 45 -8.20 -8.41 -6.72
C LYS A 45 -7.84 -9.50 -7.74
N ILE A 46 -6.83 -10.34 -7.44
CA ILE A 46 -6.35 -11.38 -8.37
C ILE A 46 -7.08 -12.71 -8.12
N CYS A 47 -7.55 -12.94 -6.89
CA CYS A 47 -8.30 -14.13 -6.51
C CYS A 47 -9.81 -14.05 -6.75
N GLU A 48 -10.34 -12.88 -7.11
CA GLU A 48 -11.72 -12.66 -7.61
C GLU A 48 -11.77 -12.85 -9.14
#